data_AF-A0A914D3E4-F1
#
_entry.id   AF-A0A914D3E4-F1
#
_cell.length_a   1.000
_cell.length_b   1.000
_cell.length_c   1.000
_cell.angle_alpha   90.00
_cell.angle_beta   90.00
_cell.angle_gamma   90.00
#
_symmetry.space_group_name_H-M   'P 1'
#
loop_
_entity.id
_entity.type
_entity.pdbx_description
1 polymer ?
#
loop_
_entity_poly.entity_id
_entity_poly.type
_entity_poly.pdbx_seq_one_letter_code
_entity_poly.pdbx_strand_id
1 'polypeptide(L)'
;TRFCENYASCLHNLENAQRTCPEFNNKIDNFEENASCNITKRRLIAEEIANLQLRRTEVIQDCVKKNSLNGISFLSFHQEHRCLNKADKVKKYVSSHGSESSHDHLTKRKKRKKKQQTNECHRQRKFLHAKCDQIAMCCSISMDCHLSARLIQQQINDLKKELKALKKDCQKS
;
A
#
# COMPACT_ATOMS: atom_id res chain seq x y z
N THR A 1 11.62 -20.25 -5.67
CA THR A 1 12.50 -19.07 -5.66
C THR A 1 11.93 -17.93 -6.50
N ARG A 2 11.77 -18.07 -7.83
CA ARG A 2 11.27 -17.01 -8.76
C ARG A 2 10.01 -16.26 -8.30
N PHE A 3 9.02 -16.94 -7.73
CA PHE A 3 7.78 -16.28 -7.28
C PHE A 3 7.97 -15.43 -6.02
N CYS A 4 8.89 -15.80 -5.14
CA CYS A 4 9.24 -15.00 -3.97
C CYS A 4 10.07 -13.77 -4.34
N GLU A 5 10.91 -13.85 -5.37
CA GLU A 5 11.58 -12.68 -5.95
C GLU A 5 10.57 -11.69 -6.56
N ASN A 6 9.58 -12.21 -7.32
CA ASN A 6 8.49 -11.38 -7.83
C ASN A 6 7.69 -10.73 -6.68
N TYR A 7 7.50 -11.44 -5.57
CA TYR A 7 6.84 -10.89 -4.39
C TYR A 7 7.68 -9.79 -3.71
N ALA A 8 8.98 -10.03 -3.51
CA ALA A 8 9.91 -9.04 -2.97
C ALA A 8 9.98 -7.78 -3.84
N SER A 9 10.01 -7.93 -5.16
CA SER A 9 9.95 -6.81 -6.11
C SER A 9 8.62 -6.06 -6.01
N CYS A 10 7.49 -6.76 -5.89
CA CYS A 10 6.20 -6.12 -5.67
C CYS A 10 6.20 -5.30 -4.36
N LEU A 11 6.68 -5.87 -3.26
CA LEU A 11 6.77 -5.19 -1.97
C LEU A 11 7.67 -3.96 -2.03
N HIS A 12 8.78 -4.01 -2.78
CA HIS A 12 9.61 -2.84 -3.02
C HIS A 12 8.85 -1.71 -3.74
N ASN A 13 8.11 -2.04 -4.80
CA ASN A 13 7.30 -1.06 -5.50
C ASN A 13 6.19 -0.49 -4.60
N LEU A 14 5.57 -1.33 -3.76
CA LEU A 14 4.57 -0.89 -2.78
C LEU A 14 5.17 0.05 -1.73
N GLU A 15 6.34 -0.27 -1.20
CA GLU A 15 7.10 0.58 -0.27
C GLU A 15 7.38 1.95 -0.90
N ASN A 16 7.92 1.97 -2.12
CA ASN A 16 8.19 3.22 -2.86
C ASN A 16 6.90 4.04 -3.05
N ALA A 17 5.78 3.40 -3.39
CA ALA A 17 4.49 4.06 -3.49
C ALA A 17 3.97 4.55 -2.12
N GLN A 18 4.25 3.85 -1.02
CA GLN A 18 3.87 4.28 0.33
C GLN A 18 4.69 5.51 0.77
N ARG A 19 5.98 5.56 0.44
CA ARG A 19 6.87 6.71 0.73
C ARG A 19 6.51 7.96 -0.09
N THR A 20 6.16 7.78 -1.36
CA THR A 20 5.86 8.89 -2.28
C THR A 20 4.41 9.37 -2.23
N CYS A 21 3.48 8.54 -1.73
CA CYS A 21 2.05 8.86 -1.61
C CYS A 21 1.58 8.91 -0.14
N PRO A 22 1.89 9.98 0.62
CA PRO A 22 1.33 10.14 1.97
C PRO A 22 -0.21 10.14 1.90
N GLU A 23 -0.88 9.52 2.88
CA GLU A 23 -2.35 9.32 2.88
C GLU A 23 -3.19 10.61 2.82
N PHE A 24 -2.57 11.77 2.99
CA PHE A 24 -3.25 12.99 3.35
C PHE A 24 -3.14 14.07 2.28
N ASN A 25 -4.24 14.26 1.53
CA ASN A 25 -4.62 15.56 0.95
C ASN A 25 -6.05 15.66 0.38
N ASN A 26 -6.82 14.57 0.23
CA ASN A 26 -8.06 14.65 -0.59
C ASN A 26 -9.40 14.32 0.10
N LYS A 27 -9.42 13.87 1.37
CA LYS A 27 -10.68 13.47 2.03
C LYS A 27 -10.99 14.13 3.37
N ILE A 28 -10.07 14.90 3.95
CA ILE A 28 -10.38 15.69 5.15
C ILE A 28 -10.96 17.05 4.74
N ASP A 29 -10.44 17.68 3.68
CA ASP A 29 -10.86 19.02 3.23
C ASP A 29 -12.30 19.08 2.69
N ASN A 30 -12.96 17.96 2.42
CA ASN A 30 -14.37 17.94 1.98
C ASN A 30 -15.37 17.83 3.15
N PHE A 31 -14.91 17.85 4.40
CA PHE A 31 -15.77 17.81 5.60
C PHE A 31 -15.91 19.19 6.27
N GLU A 32 -15.71 20.28 5.53
CA GLU A 32 -15.69 21.64 6.07
C GLU A 32 -17.05 22.21 6.51
N GLU A 33 -18.18 21.51 6.36
CA GLU A 33 -19.48 22.15 6.65
C GLU A 33 -20.32 21.53 7.77
N ASN A 34 -19.96 20.39 8.37
CA ASN A 34 -20.70 19.90 9.54
C ASN A 34 -19.80 19.23 10.60
N ALA A 35 -19.74 19.89 11.75
CA ALA A 35 -19.24 19.47 13.06
C ALA A 35 -17.72 19.29 13.24
N SER A 36 -17.20 20.18 14.10
CA SER A 36 -15.97 20.23 14.90
C SER A 36 -15.44 18.92 15.55
N CYS A 37 -15.96 17.75 15.20
CA CYS A 37 -15.67 16.52 15.92
C CYS A 37 -14.31 15.91 15.50
N ASN A 38 -13.29 16.20 16.31
CA ASN A 38 -12.00 15.49 16.38
C ASN A 38 -11.22 15.30 15.06
N ILE A 39 -11.23 16.30 14.17
CA ILE A 39 -10.48 16.27 12.90
C ILE A 39 -8.99 15.99 13.14
N THR A 40 -8.37 16.69 14.11
CA THR A 40 -6.97 16.51 14.47
C THR A 40 -6.67 15.08 14.92
N LYS A 41 -7.49 14.51 15.82
CA LYS A 41 -7.30 13.13 16.31
C LYS A 41 -7.45 12.11 15.17
N ARG A 42 -8.46 12.27 14.31
CA ARG A 42 -8.68 11.42 13.14
C ARG A 42 -7.51 11.47 12.16
N ARG A 43 -6.93 12.65 11.97
CA ARG A 43 -5.75 12.86 11.13
C ARG A 43 -4.54 12.13 11.70
N LEU A 44 -4.24 12.32 12.99
CA LEU A 44 -3.11 11.67 13.66
C LEU A 44 -3.20 10.14 13.59
N ILE A 45 -4.37 9.56 13.90
CA ILE A 45 -4.58 8.11 13.84
C ILE A 45 -4.36 7.58 12.42
N ALA A 46 -4.80 8.30 11.40
CA ALA A 46 -4.66 7.85 10.03
C ALA A 46 -3.22 8.03 9.50
N GLU A 47 -2.50 9.08 9.90
CA GLU A 47 -1.06 9.21 9.66
C GLU A 47 -0.30 8.06 10.31
N GLU A 48 -0.66 7.68 11.54
CA GLU A 48 -0.06 6.55 12.24
C GLU A 48 -0.37 5.20 11.58
N ILE A 49 -1.60 4.99 11.12
CA ILE A 49 -1.95 3.81 10.30
C ILE A 49 -1.08 3.75 9.04
N ALA A 50 -0.85 4.88 8.36
CA ALA A 50 -0.02 4.93 7.16
C ALA A 50 1.44 4.57 7.47
N ASN A 51 2.00 5.09 8.56
CA ASN A 51 3.35 4.77 9.02
C ASN A 51 3.50 3.30 9.38
N LEU A 52 2.53 2.73 10.11
CA LEU A 52 2.53 1.29 10.43
C LEU A 52 2.37 0.42 9.19
N GLN A 53 1.59 0.85 8.19
CA GLN A 53 1.49 0.14 6.92
C GLN A 53 2.81 0.12 6.16
N LEU A 54 3.54 1.24 6.13
CA LEU A 54 4.88 1.29 5.55
C LEU A 54 5.82 0.34 6.32
N ARG A 55 5.84 0.44 7.65
CA ARG A 55 6.70 -0.40 8.49
C ARG A 55 6.40 -1.89 8.32
N ARG A 56 5.12 -2.26 8.19
CA ARG A 56 4.69 -3.62 7.88
C ARG A 56 5.26 -4.09 6.54
N THR A 57 5.19 -3.27 5.49
CA THR A 57 5.73 -3.62 4.17
C THR A 57 7.24 -3.87 4.25
N GLU A 58 7.99 -2.99 4.92
CA GLU A 58 9.45 -3.13 5.12
C GLU A 58 9.80 -4.46 5.80
N VAL A 59 9.15 -4.77 6.92
CA VAL A 59 9.42 -6.01 7.68
C VAL A 59 9.14 -7.26 6.84
N ILE A 60 8.02 -7.29 6.11
CA ILE A 60 7.68 -8.43 5.25
C ILE A 60 8.69 -8.54 4.11
N GLN A 61 9.04 -7.43 3.47
CA GLN A 61 10.01 -7.40 2.37
C GLN A 61 11.38 -7.91 2.80
N ASP A 62 11.87 -7.47 3.96
CA ASP A 62 13.13 -7.92 4.53
C ASP A 62 13.11 -9.42 4.83
N CYS A 63 12.03 -9.92 5.41
CA CYS A 63 11.85 -11.36 5.63
C CYS A 63 11.87 -12.14 4.31
N VAL A 64 11.13 -11.68 3.29
CA VAL A 64 11.07 -12.35 1.99
C VAL A 64 12.42 -12.34 1.30
N LYS A 65 13.14 -11.21 1.31
CA LYS A 65 14.50 -11.11 0.75
C LYS A 65 15.46 -12.11 1.40
N LYS A 66 15.50 -12.13 2.74
CA LYS A 66 16.37 -13.02 3.52
C LYS A 66 16.09 -14.51 3.27
N ASN A 67 14.83 -14.87 3.06
CA ASN A 67 14.42 -16.27 2.92
C ASN A 67 14.10 -16.69 1.48
N SER A 68 14.28 -15.80 0.50
CA SER A 68 13.88 -16.02 -0.91
C SER A 68 14.52 -17.28 -1.53
N LEU A 69 15.75 -17.60 -1.13
CA LEU A 69 16.49 -18.79 -1.56
C LEU A 69 15.92 -20.09 -0.98
N ASN A 70 15.30 -20.04 0.20
CA ASN A 70 14.65 -21.17 0.85
C ASN A 70 13.25 -21.45 0.31
N GLY A 71 12.73 -20.60 -0.59
CA GLY A 71 11.39 -20.73 -1.13
C GLY A 71 11.29 -21.87 -2.16
N ILE A 72 10.73 -23.02 -1.75
CA ILE A 72 10.40 -24.13 -2.66
C ILE A 72 9.12 -23.76 -3.46
N SER A 73 9.09 -24.06 -4.77
CA SER A 73 7.86 -23.97 -5.57
C SER A 73 6.99 -25.18 -5.27
N PHE A 74 5.79 -24.96 -4.75
CA PHE A 74 4.78 -26.00 -4.50
C PHE A 74 3.60 -25.91 -5.49
N LEU A 75 3.76 -25.07 -6.52
CA LEU A 75 2.67 -24.71 -7.42
C LEU A 75 2.54 -25.74 -8.54
N SER A 76 1.29 -26.11 -8.87
CA SER A 76 1.00 -26.86 -10.10
C SER A 76 1.18 -25.99 -11.34
N PHE A 77 1.33 -26.58 -12.53
CA PHE A 77 1.50 -25.86 -13.80
C PHE A 77 0.45 -24.74 -14.00
N HIS A 78 -0.83 -25.02 -13.74
CA HIS A 78 -1.89 -24.01 -13.83
C HIS A 78 -1.77 -22.90 -12.78
N GLN A 79 -1.25 -23.19 -11.59
CA GLN A 79 -0.99 -22.20 -10.56
C GLN A 79 0.22 -21.34 -10.93
N GLU A 80 1.29 -21.94 -11.46
CA GLU A 80 2.46 -21.21 -11.96
C GLU A 80 2.09 -20.23 -13.05
N HIS A 81 1.31 -20.64 -14.05
CA HIS A 81 0.85 -19.75 -15.12
C HIS A 81 0.02 -18.57 -14.58
N ARG A 82 -0.87 -18.82 -13.61
CA ARG A 82 -1.62 -17.76 -12.92
C ARG A 82 -0.70 -16.81 -12.15
N CYS A 83 0.32 -17.35 -11.49
CA CYS A 83 1.29 -16.57 -10.72
C CYS A 83 2.20 -15.71 -11.62
N LEU A 84 2.62 -16.24 -12.76
CA LEU A 84 3.36 -15.49 -13.78
C LEU A 84 2.52 -14.34 -14.33
N ASN A 85 1.25 -14.60 -14.68
CA ASN A 85 0.34 -13.56 -15.16
C ASN A 85 0.11 -12.44 -14.13
N LYS A 86 0.06 -12.76 -12.84
CA LYS A 86 -0.04 -11.75 -11.77
C LYS A 86 1.22 -10.91 -11.69
N ALA A 87 2.39 -11.53 -11.74
CA ALA A 87 3.68 -10.83 -11.71
C ALA A 87 3.86 -9.92 -12.94
N ASP A 88 3.50 -10.41 -14.13
CA ASP A 88 3.56 -9.65 -15.38
C ASP A 88 2.66 -8.41 -15.36
N LYS A 89 1.44 -8.52 -14.81
CA LYS A 89 0.55 -7.37 -14.61
C LYS A 89 1.15 -6.28 -13.73
N VAL A 90 1.90 -6.66 -12.69
CA VAL A 90 2.61 -5.68 -11.85
C VAL A 90 3.75 -5.03 -12.61
N LYS A 91 4.56 -5.83 -13.31
CA LYS A 91 5.68 -5.31 -14.12
C LYS A 91 5.18 -4.31 -15.16
N LYS A 92 4.18 -4.69 -15.96
CA LYS A 92 3.56 -3.81 -16.96
C LYS A 92 3.03 -2.51 -16.34
N TYR A 93 2.31 -2.62 -15.23
CA TYR A 93 1.78 -1.45 -14.54
C TYR A 93 2.89 -0.51 -14.06
N VAL A 94 3.94 -1.05 -13.42
CA VAL A 94 5.08 -0.27 -12.95
C VAL A 94 5.85 0.34 -14.14
N SER A 95 6.03 -0.38 -15.25
CA SER A 95 6.66 0.18 -16.45
C SER A 95 5.86 1.33 -17.07
N SER A 96 4.52 1.24 -17.08
CA SER A 96 3.66 2.30 -17.62
C SER A 96 3.50 3.51 -16.71
N HIS A 97 3.75 3.37 -15.40
CA HIS A 97 3.57 4.43 -14.41
C HIS A 97 4.88 4.87 -13.72
N GLY A 98 5.99 4.21 -14.02
CA GLY A 98 7.29 4.38 -13.37
C GLY A 98 8.31 5.19 -14.17
N SER A 99 7.94 5.73 -15.34
CA SER A 99 8.76 6.73 -16.02
C SER A 99 8.66 8.06 -15.25
N GLU A 100 9.74 8.40 -14.55
CA GLU A 100 10.01 9.74 -14.03
C GLU A 100 9.64 10.78 -15.10
N SER A 101 8.61 11.59 -14.81
CA SER A 101 8.45 12.86 -15.52
C SER A 101 9.35 13.87 -14.82
N SER A 102 10.60 13.87 -15.25
CA SER A 102 11.58 14.92 -15.01
C SER A 102 11.01 16.26 -15.48
N HIS A 103 10.91 17.19 -14.54
CA HIS A 103 10.96 18.66 -14.67
C HIS A 103 10.02 19.45 -15.63
N ASP A 104 9.55 20.55 -15.01
CA ASP A 104 9.22 21.86 -15.58
C ASP A 104 8.13 21.99 -16.66
N HIS A 105 6.99 22.55 -16.24
CA HIS A 105 6.56 23.88 -16.70
C HIS A 105 5.18 24.31 -16.12
N LEU A 106 5.14 25.58 -15.71
CA LEU A 106 4.02 26.53 -15.84
C LEU A 106 2.85 26.51 -14.82
N THR A 107 2.95 27.48 -13.90
CA THR A 107 1.97 28.52 -13.51
C THR A 107 0.45 28.21 -13.43
N LYS A 108 -0.13 28.59 -12.27
CA LYS A 108 -1.56 28.85 -11.92
C LYS A 108 -2.65 27.78 -12.21
N ARG A 109 -2.43 26.74 -13.02
CA ARG A 109 -3.29 25.53 -13.13
C ARG A 109 -2.94 24.40 -12.12
N LYS A 110 -2.13 24.73 -11.10
CA LYS A 110 -1.47 23.77 -10.18
C LYS A 110 -2.41 23.03 -9.22
N LYS A 111 -3.52 23.62 -8.75
CA LYS A 111 -4.40 22.93 -7.77
C LYS A 111 -5.16 21.72 -8.36
N ARG A 112 -5.69 21.82 -9.59
CA ARG A 112 -6.38 20.70 -10.26
C ARG A 112 -5.41 19.57 -10.67
N LYS A 113 -4.23 19.92 -11.19
CA LYS A 113 -3.16 18.95 -11.51
C LYS A 113 -2.64 18.24 -10.25
N LYS A 114 -2.43 18.97 -9.14
CA LYS A 114 -2.00 18.39 -7.85
C LYS A 114 -3.04 17.40 -7.30
N LYS A 115 -4.34 17.74 -7.35
CA LYS A 115 -5.42 16.83 -6.92
C LYS A 115 -5.50 15.55 -7.76
N GLN A 116 -5.30 15.66 -9.08
CA GLN A 116 -5.22 14.51 -9.99
C GLN A 116 -4.00 13.64 -9.73
N GLN A 117 -2.83 14.24 -9.52
CA GLN A 117 -1.59 13.53 -9.17
C GLN A 117 -1.72 12.79 -7.83
N THR A 118 -2.30 13.42 -6.80
CA THR A 118 -2.54 12.76 -5.50
C THR A 118 -3.51 11.57 -5.64
N ASN A 119 -4.60 11.74 -6.41
CA ASN A 119 -5.54 10.64 -6.65
C ASN A 119 -4.89 9.47 -7.41
N GLU A 120 -4.03 9.77 -8.37
CA GLU A 120 -3.28 8.76 -9.10
C GLU A 120 -2.31 8.01 -8.19
N CYS A 121 -1.58 8.74 -7.34
CA CYS A 121 -0.71 8.18 -6.31
C CYS A 121 -1.44 7.18 -5.40
N HIS A 122 -2.63 7.55 -4.90
CA HIS A 122 -3.43 6.65 -4.07
C HIS A 122 -3.96 5.42 -4.84
N ARG A 123 -4.34 5.60 -6.11
CA ARG A 123 -4.76 4.48 -6.98
C ARG A 123 -3.60 3.52 -7.20
N GLN A 124 -2.42 4.03 -7.48
CA GLN A 124 -1.19 3.25 -7.67
C GLN A 124 -0.86 2.44 -6.42
N ARG A 125 -0.84 3.08 -5.26
CA ARG A 125 -0.59 2.38 -3.98
C ARG A 125 -1.63 1.30 -3.70
N LYS A 126 -2.93 1.59 -3.91
CA LYS A 126 -4.02 0.62 -3.72
C LYS A 126 -3.90 -0.56 -4.68
N PHE A 127 -3.56 -0.29 -5.94
CA PHE A 127 -3.32 -1.31 -6.95
C PHE A 127 -2.16 -2.22 -6.53
N LEU A 128 -1.02 -1.62 -6.17
CA LEU A 128 0.16 -2.37 -5.74
C LEU A 128 -0.13 -3.23 -4.52
N HIS A 129 -0.81 -2.70 -3.51
CA HIS A 129 -1.20 -3.49 -2.33
C HIS A 129 -2.00 -4.73 -2.73
N ALA A 130 -3.08 -4.53 -3.51
CA ALA A 130 -3.92 -5.63 -3.95
C ALA A 130 -3.16 -6.66 -4.82
N LYS A 131 -2.22 -6.21 -5.65
CA LYS A 131 -1.41 -7.12 -6.47
C LYS A 131 -0.34 -7.85 -5.69
N CYS A 132 0.30 -7.20 -4.73
CA CYS A 132 1.28 -7.87 -3.87
C CYS A 132 0.60 -8.95 -3.02
N ASP A 133 -0.60 -8.71 -2.51
CA ASP A 133 -1.40 -9.75 -1.82
C ASP A 133 -1.71 -10.94 -2.75
N GLN A 134 -1.99 -10.66 -4.03
CA GLN A 134 -2.24 -11.72 -5.02
C GLN A 134 -0.98 -12.54 -5.36
N ILE A 135 0.20 -11.90 -5.36
CA ILE A 135 1.50 -12.53 -5.62
C ILE A 135 2.01 -13.25 -4.37
N ALA A 136 1.67 -12.79 -3.16
CA ALA A 136 2.02 -13.44 -1.91
C ALA A 136 1.60 -14.91 -1.89
N MET A 137 0.39 -15.21 -2.38
CA MET A 137 -0.11 -16.60 -2.51
C MET A 137 0.77 -17.52 -3.39
N CYS A 138 1.64 -16.95 -4.21
CA CYS A 138 2.56 -17.69 -5.07
C CYS A 138 3.93 -17.92 -4.42
N CYS A 139 4.19 -17.29 -3.28
CA CYS A 139 5.44 -17.41 -2.55
C CYS A 139 5.23 -18.24 -1.29
N SER A 140 5.97 -19.34 -1.16
CA SER A 140 5.83 -20.31 -0.06
C SER A 140 6.12 -19.73 1.31
N ILE A 141 7.07 -18.81 1.41
CA ILE A 141 7.47 -18.15 2.65
C ILE A 141 6.59 -16.94 3.00
N SER A 142 5.60 -16.60 2.18
CA SER A 142 4.78 -15.39 2.38
C SER A 142 4.06 -15.40 3.72
N MET A 143 3.50 -16.55 4.12
CA MET A 143 2.76 -16.70 5.36
C MET A 143 3.67 -16.46 6.58
N ASP A 144 4.85 -17.09 6.61
CA ASP A 144 5.82 -16.93 7.68
C ASP A 144 6.31 -15.47 7.77
N CYS A 145 6.55 -14.84 6.61
CA CYS A 145 6.91 -13.44 6.59
C CYS A 145 5.77 -12.51 7.01
N HIS A 146 4.51 -12.84 6.75
CA HIS A 146 3.37 -12.11 7.31
C HIS A 146 3.26 -12.28 8.83
N LEU A 147 3.61 -13.45 9.37
CA LEU A 147 3.65 -13.69 10.82
C LEU A 147 4.70 -12.80 11.51
N SER A 148 5.84 -12.56 10.87
CA SER A 148 6.87 -11.64 11.38
C SER A 148 6.37 -10.20 11.59
N ALA A 149 5.33 -9.80 10.87
CA ALA A 149 4.70 -8.48 10.96
C ALA A 149 3.32 -8.50 11.66
N ARG A 150 2.97 -9.59 12.36
CA ARG A 150 1.65 -9.78 12.98
C ARG A 150 1.30 -8.71 14.00
N LEU A 151 2.24 -8.33 14.87
CA LEU A 151 2.01 -7.31 15.89
C LEU A 151 1.70 -5.94 15.27
N ILE A 152 2.44 -5.57 14.21
CA ILE A 152 2.18 -4.33 13.45
C ILE A 152 0.78 -4.39 12.81
N GLN A 153 0.41 -5.55 12.25
CA GLN A 153 -0.93 -5.74 11.68
C GLN A 153 -2.04 -5.60 12.74
N GLN A 154 -1.81 -6.06 13.97
CA GLN A 154 -2.76 -5.90 15.08
C GLN A 154 -2.92 -4.41 15.44
N GLN A 155 -1.81 -3.68 15.61
CA GLN A 155 -1.83 -2.23 15.87
C GLN A 155 -2.60 -1.46 14.77
N ILE A 156 -2.36 -1.78 13.50
CA ILE A 156 -3.12 -1.20 12.37
C ILE A 156 -4.63 -1.47 12.52
N ASN A 157 -5.00 -2.71 12.89
CA ASN A 157 -6.40 -3.08 13.03
C ASN A 157 -7.07 -2.34 14.18
N ASP A 158 -6.38 -2.15 15.29
CA ASP A 158 -6.93 -1.46 16.45
C ASP A 158 -7.09 0.04 16.20
N LEU A 159 -6.11 0.70 15.56
CA LEU A 159 -6.25 2.09 15.10
C LEU A 159 -7.37 2.25 14.07
N LYS A 160 -7.57 1.27 13.17
CA LYS A 160 -8.71 1.28 12.24
C LYS A 160 -10.06 1.19 12.95
N LYS A 161 -10.15 0.40 14.03
CA LYS A 161 -11.36 0.33 14.86
C LYS A 161 -11.59 1.66 15.56
N GLU A 162 -10.56 2.27 16.15
CA GLU A 162 -10.64 3.58 16.78
C GLU A 162 -11.09 4.66 15.78
N LEU A 163 -10.48 4.72 14.60
CA LEU A 163 -10.86 5.65 13.55
C LEU A 163 -12.32 5.46 13.10
N LYS A 164 -12.82 4.21 13.09
CA LYS A 164 -14.21 3.90 12.76
C LYS A 164 -15.16 4.31 13.90
N ALA A 165 -14.77 4.14 15.16
CA ALA A 165 -15.54 4.59 16.32
C ALA A 165 -15.68 6.12 16.31
N LEU A 166 -14.57 6.85 16.16
CA LEU A 166 -14.58 8.31 16.06
C LEU A 166 -15.49 8.82 14.94
N LYS A 167 -15.52 8.15 13.78
CA LYS A 167 -16.42 8.50 12.69
C LYS A 167 -17.90 8.32 13.04
N LYS A 168 -18.24 7.28 13.81
CA LYS A 168 -19.62 7.02 14.24
C LYS A 168 -20.08 8.02 15.28
N ASP A 169 -19.22 8.36 16.23
CA ASP A 169 -19.55 9.31 17.31
C ASP A 169 -19.85 10.69 16.73
N CYS A 170 -19.08 11.12 15.73
CA CYS A 170 -19.32 12.38 15.00
C CYS A 170 -20.54 12.36 14.06
N GLN A 171 -21.13 11.20 13.75
CA GLN A 171 -22.36 11.10 12.95
C GLN A 171 -23.62 11.11 13.82
N LYS A 172 -23.47 10.94 15.14
CA LYS A 172 -24.56 10.92 16.13
C LYS A 172 -24.71 12.25 16.88
N SER A 173 -23.73 13.14 16.79
CA SER A 173 -23.76 14.51 17.32
C SER A 173 -24.27 15.47 16.26
#